data_AF-A0A9P5Z659-F1
#
_entry.id   AF-A0A9P5Z659-F1
#
_cell.length_a   1.000
_cell.length_b   1.000
_cell.length_c   1.000
_cell.angle_alpha   90.00
_cell.angle_beta   90.00
_cell.angle_gamma   90.00
#
_symmetry.space_group_name_H-M   'P 1'
#
loop_
_entity.id
_entity.type
_entity.pdbx_description
1 polymer ?
#
loop_
_entity_poly.entity_id
_entity_poly.type
_entity_poly.pdbx_seq_one_letter_code
_entity_poly.pdbx_strand_id
1 'polypeptide(L)'
;MPFQLPRYRTYWVKSLHVSTYQQSKNFLERFRLRALIIELIETDPDGTNLENRTVDWVIRRYYAEIHPRDQSQHHIASEHLGDSIVGWEPRHLRHISHAEICGWFAKHATWLLAYQIASNSPNSRLLAIPQWVSFCKQAQMDSINAGHKGVKWGQQTEDDALKSTRIYDLPNQLANFGQTIDFWSQKLKNASQRTEKLKTMHYSKRPLQSRPLVAVVPHCQQTFQYDSEFSNATTSESSESDSELLSYSSQILQTLHTPPAIQTGYFIWHCQLCAHAIDLLSIPVDYLEILPHQIIHILNTKSWNVNDDPVKEALYLMVSHHHKTAHFHAAGLHFSKKGSNFYLEGASSNPRKHKKVKIEEGEPILN
;
A
#
# COMPACT_ATOMS: atom_id res chain seq x y z
N MET A 1 -21.33 -19.38 15.68
CA MET A 1 -21.87 -18.00 15.64
C MET A 1 -21.45 -17.37 14.33
N PRO A 2 -22.38 -16.90 13.48
CA PRO A 2 -22.03 -16.31 12.20
C PRO A 2 -21.31 -14.97 12.40
N PHE A 3 -20.19 -14.79 11.70
CA PHE A 3 -19.38 -13.57 11.69
C PHE A 3 -20.23 -12.39 11.16
N GLN A 4 -20.52 -11.42 12.02
CA GLN A 4 -20.86 -10.08 11.53
C GLN A 4 -19.58 -9.46 10.97
N LEU A 5 -19.48 -9.36 9.65
CA LEU A 5 -18.45 -8.57 8.99
C LEU A 5 -18.43 -7.17 9.63
N PRO A 6 -17.25 -6.62 9.96
CA PRO A 6 -17.19 -5.30 10.58
C PRO A 6 -17.88 -4.29 9.67
N ARG A 7 -18.88 -3.58 10.20
CA ARG A 7 -19.51 -2.41 9.55
C ARG A 7 -18.40 -1.58 8.91
N TYR A 8 -18.47 -1.41 7.59
CA TYR A 8 -17.50 -0.67 6.80
C TYR A 8 -17.11 0.61 7.55
N ARG A 9 -15.89 0.67 8.06
CA ARG A 9 -15.37 1.92 8.62
C ARG A 9 -15.13 2.83 7.43
N THR A 10 -16.00 3.79 7.22
CA THR A 10 -15.80 4.87 6.25
C THR A 10 -14.67 5.75 6.77
N TYR A 11 -13.54 5.77 6.07
CA TYR A 11 -12.44 6.68 6.36
C TYR A 11 -12.43 7.76 5.28
N TRP A 12 -12.38 9.02 5.70
CA TRP A 12 -12.14 10.16 4.83
C TRP A 12 -10.73 10.69 5.07
N VAL A 13 -9.98 10.94 3.99
CA VAL A 13 -8.67 11.59 4.08
C VAL A 13 -8.90 13.08 4.31
N LYS A 14 -8.76 13.52 5.56
CA LYS A 14 -9.02 14.93 5.95
C LYS A 14 -7.97 15.90 5.39
N SER A 15 -6.74 15.43 5.14
CA SER A 15 -5.63 16.25 4.67
C SER A 15 -4.57 15.38 4.00
N LEU A 16 -3.98 15.87 2.91
CA LEU A 16 -2.80 15.31 2.25
C LEU A 16 -1.48 15.92 2.76
N HIS A 17 -1.54 16.75 3.81
CA HIS A 17 -0.34 17.37 4.38
C HIS A 17 0.62 16.30 4.90
N VAL A 18 1.92 16.44 4.59
CA VAL A 18 2.96 15.42 4.86
C VAL A 18 3.00 15.02 6.34
N SER A 19 2.89 15.98 7.25
CA SER A 19 2.87 15.69 8.69
C SER A 19 1.62 14.90 9.11
N THR A 20 0.46 15.21 8.53
CA THR A 20 -0.79 14.48 8.78
C THR A 20 -0.73 13.07 8.20
N TYR A 21 -0.10 12.89 7.04
CA TYR A 21 0.14 11.57 6.47
C TYR A 21 1.01 10.72 7.39
N GLN A 22 2.12 11.26 7.90
CA GLN A 22 3.01 10.51 8.80
C GLN A 22 2.32 10.12 10.11
N GLN A 23 1.52 11.01 10.70
CA GLN A 23 0.70 10.69 11.87
C GLN A 23 -0.34 9.62 11.58
N SER A 24 -1.03 9.73 10.44
CA SER A 24 -2.03 8.75 9.99
C SER A 24 -1.39 7.39 9.73
N LYS A 25 -0.20 7.35 9.12
CA LYS A 25 0.58 6.12 8.91
C LYS A 25 0.93 5.46 10.23
N ASN A 26 1.49 6.21 11.19
CA ASN A 26 1.80 5.69 12.52
C ASN A 26 0.56 5.14 13.24
N PHE A 27 -0.57 5.85 13.14
CA PHE A 27 -1.85 5.38 13.68
C PHE A 27 -2.28 4.06 13.03
N LEU A 28 -2.29 3.99 11.69
CA LEU A 28 -2.70 2.78 10.97
C LEU A 28 -1.78 1.60 11.24
N GLU A 29 -0.46 1.82 11.30
CA GLU A 29 0.51 0.77 11.62
C GLU A 29 0.27 0.17 13.01
N ARG A 30 -0.07 0.98 14.02
CA ARG A 30 -0.43 0.49 15.37
C ARG A 30 -1.61 -0.48 15.33
N PHE A 31 -2.67 -0.11 14.61
CA PHE A 31 -3.86 -0.95 14.50
C PHE A 31 -3.63 -2.17 13.61
N ARG A 32 -2.80 -2.07 12.56
CA ARG A 32 -2.37 -3.22 11.75
C ARG A 32 -1.56 -4.21 12.59
N LEU A 33 -0.62 -3.75 13.41
CA LEU A 33 0.14 -4.60 14.32
C LEU A 33 -0.79 -5.34 15.28
N ARG A 34 -1.76 -4.63 15.86
CA ARG A 34 -2.75 -5.24 16.75
C ARG A 34 -3.63 -6.27 16.03
N ALA A 35 -4.09 -5.96 14.83
CA ALA A 35 -4.90 -6.87 14.01
C ALA A 35 -4.11 -8.14 13.67
N LEU A 36 -2.84 -8.00 13.31
CA LEU A 36 -1.95 -9.14 13.08
C LEU A 36 -1.81 -10.02 14.32
N ILE A 37 -1.59 -9.43 15.50
CA ILE A 37 -1.47 -10.22 16.75
C ILE A 37 -2.77 -10.96 17.05
N ILE A 38 -3.93 -10.34 16.81
CA ILE A 38 -5.22 -11.01 16.94
C ILE A 38 -5.31 -12.19 16.00
N GLU A 39 -4.97 -11.99 14.73
CA GLU A 39 -4.96 -13.05 13.73
C GLU A 39 -4.04 -14.20 14.14
N LEU A 40 -2.82 -13.92 14.61
CA LEU A 40 -1.88 -14.94 15.10
C LEU A 40 -2.41 -15.75 16.30
N ILE A 41 -3.25 -15.13 17.14
CA ILE A 41 -3.92 -15.78 18.27
C ILE A 41 -5.11 -16.62 17.79
N GLU A 42 -5.88 -16.12 16.82
CA GLU A 42 -7.05 -16.80 16.28
C GLU A 42 -6.67 -18.01 15.43
N THR A 43 -5.54 -17.96 14.73
CA THR A 43 -5.02 -19.09 13.94
C THR A 43 -4.18 -20.06 14.76
N ASP A 44 -4.01 -19.83 16.07
CA ASP A 44 -3.16 -20.65 16.94
C ASP A 44 -3.77 -22.05 17.17
N PRO A 45 -3.20 -23.12 16.58
CA PRO A 45 -3.74 -24.47 16.74
C PRO A 45 -3.59 -24.99 18.17
N ASP A 46 -2.58 -24.51 18.90
CA ASP A 46 -2.26 -24.98 20.24
C ASP A 46 -3.09 -24.26 21.33
N GLY A 47 -3.82 -23.21 20.96
CA GLY A 47 -4.59 -22.40 21.91
C GLY A 47 -3.72 -21.85 23.04
N THR A 48 -2.52 -21.35 22.72
CA THR A 48 -1.49 -20.92 23.67
C THR A 48 -2.09 -19.99 24.71
N ASN A 49 -1.92 -20.33 25.99
CA ASN A 49 -2.39 -19.52 27.12
C ASN A 49 -1.75 -18.12 27.11
N LEU A 50 -2.48 -17.12 27.61
CA LEU A 50 -2.05 -15.73 27.63
C LEU A 50 -0.65 -15.52 28.23
N GLU A 51 -0.29 -16.28 29.27
CA GLU A 51 1.00 -16.19 29.96
C GLU A 51 2.20 -16.63 29.12
N ASN A 52 1.96 -17.45 28.10
CA ASN A 52 2.99 -18.01 27.21
C ASN A 52 3.10 -17.24 25.89
N ARG A 53 2.25 -16.22 25.67
CA ARG A 53 2.28 -15.36 24.48
C ARG A 53 3.35 -14.28 24.63
N THR A 54 4.61 -14.72 24.53
CA THR A 54 5.82 -13.88 24.56
C THR A 54 6.06 -13.21 23.21
N VAL A 55 7.02 -12.29 23.11
CA VAL A 55 7.45 -11.76 21.79
C VAL A 55 8.01 -12.85 20.87
N ASP A 56 8.78 -13.80 21.41
CA ASP A 56 9.33 -14.92 20.63
C ASP A 56 8.22 -15.83 20.11
N TRP A 57 7.14 -16.00 20.88
CA TRP A 57 5.95 -16.70 20.43
C TRP A 57 5.32 -15.98 19.23
N VAL A 58 5.13 -14.65 19.33
CA VAL A 58 4.56 -13.85 18.23
C VAL A 58 5.42 -13.95 16.97
N ILE A 59 6.75 -13.81 17.09
CA ILE A 59 7.66 -13.87 15.93
C ILE A 59 7.66 -15.27 15.32
N ARG A 60 7.69 -16.33 16.14
CA ARG A 60 7.62 -17.71 15.63
C ARG A 60 6.31 -17.96 14.88
N ARG A 61 5.18 -17.51 15.43
CA ARG A 61 3.87 -17.63 14.77
C ARG A 61 3.80 -16.81 13.47
N TYR A 62 4.43 -15.63 13.43
CA TYR A 62 4.55 -14.86 12.19
C TYR A 62 5.24 -15.65 11.07
N TYR A 63 6.38 -16.28 11.36
CA TYR A 63 7.09 -17.11 10.38
C TYR A 63 6.33 -18.37 9.97
N ALA A 64 5.55 -18.95 10.88
CA ALA A 64 4.76 -20.14 10.60
C ALA A 64 3.51 -19.84 9.75
N GLU A 65 2.82 -18.74 10.04
CA GLU A 65 1.47 -18.49 9.51
C GLU A 65 1.41 -17.40 8.46
N ILE A 66 2.17 -16.31 8.64
CA ILE A 66 2.01 -15.08 7.85
C ILE A 66 3.03 -15.06 6.74
N HIS A 67 4.30 -15.29 7.07
CA HIS A 67 5.39 -15.24 6.11
C HIS A 67 5.19 -16.17 4.89
N PRO A 68 4.71 -17.42 5.02
CA PRO A 68 4.50 -18.29 3.86
C PRO A 68 3.41 -17.78 2.90
N ARG A 69 2.51 -16.90 3.35
CA ARG A 69 1.43 -16.36 2.51
C ARG A 69 1.97 -15.41 1.44
N ASP A 70 3.10 -14.76 1.69
CA ASP A 70 3.77 -13.88 0.72
C ASP A 70 4.22 -14.65 -0.54
N GLN A 71 4.33 -15.98 -0.47
CA GLN A 71 4.64 -16.83 -1.62
C GLN A 71 3.51 -16.85 -2.66
N SER A 72 2.27 -16.63 -2.22
CA SER A 72 1.06 -16.85 -3.03
C SER A 72 0.48 -15.58 -3.68
N GLN A 73 1.01 -14.40 -3.36
CA GLN A 73 0.43 -13.12 -3.78
C GLN A 73 1.39 -12.33 -4.66
N HIS A 74 1.36 -12.60 -5.97
CA HIS A 74 1.93 -11.70 -6.97
C HIS A 74 0.96 -11.51 -8.13
N HIS A 75 0.55 -10.27 -8.36
CA HIS A 75 -0.10 -9.88 -9.61
C HIS A 75 0.98 -9.31 -10.52
N ILE A 76 1.45 -10.10 -11.48
CA ILE A 76 2.29 -9.59 -12.56
C ILE A 76 1.35 -9.00 -13.60
N ALA A 77 1.26 -7.67 -13.64
CA ALA A 77 0.67 -7.01 -14.78
C ALA A 77 1.64 -7.17 -15.95
N SER A 78 1.32 -8.04 -16.90
CA SER A 78 2.11 -8.16 -18.13
C SER A 78 1.83 -6.92 -19.00
N GLU A 79 2.83 -6.06 -19.19
CA GLU A 79 2.73 -4.87 -20.04
C GLU A 79 2.69 -5.20 -21.55
N HIS A 80 2.85 -6.47 -21.94
CA HIS A 80 3.07 -6.85 -23.35
C HIS A 80 2.02 -7.75 -23.98
N LEU A 81 0.93 -8.07 -23.29
CA LEU A 81 -0.17 -8.81 -23.89
C LEU A 81 -1.48 -8.07 -23.64
N GLY A 82 -2.05 -7.52 -24.71
CA GLY A 82 -3.40 -6.98 -24.75
C GLY A 82 -4.51 -8.01 -24.48
N ASP A 83 -4.19 -9.17 -23.93
CA ASP A 83 -5.14 -10.19 -23.50
C ASP A 83 -4.79 -10.74 -22.11
N SER A 84 -5.83 -10.82 -21.30
CA SER A 84 -5.89 -10.95 -19.84
C SER A 84 -5.38 -12.27 -19.23
N ILE A 85 -4.17 -12.71 -19.54
CA ILE A 85 -3.56 -13.86 -18.85
C ILE A 85 -2.66 -13.34 -17.72
N VAL A 86 -3.25 -13.18 -16.54
CA VAL A 86 -2.48 -13.00 -15.29
C VAL A 86 -1.79 -14.32 -15.00
N GLY A 87 -0.49 -14.41 -15.30
CA GLY A 87 0.33 -15.54 -14.88
C GLY A 87 0.44 -15.57 -13.36
N TRP A 88 0.18 -16.73 -12.75
CA TRP A 88 0.34 -16.97 -11.32
C TRP A 88 1.64 -17.73 -11.07
N GLU A 89 2.76 -17.01 -11.06
CA GLU A 89 4.01 -17.61 -10.62
C GLU A 89 4.19 -17.42 -9.10
N PRO A 90 4.50 -18.48 -8.34
CA PRO A 90 4.80 -18.36 -6.92
C PRO A 90 5.98 -17.41 -6.72
N ARG A 91 5.83 -16.43 -5.82
CA ARG A 91 6.93 -15.52 -5.50
C ARG A 91 7.98 -16.27 -4.69
N HIS A 92 9.26 -16.01 -4.94
CA HIS A 92 10.29 -16.40 -3.98
C HIS A 92 10.08 -15.62 -2.68
N LEU A 93 9.97 -16.35 -1.57
CA LEU A 93 9.90 -15.74 -0.25
C LEU A 93 11.22 -15.02 0.00
N ARG A 94 11.13 -13.68 0.11
CA ARG A 94 12.29 -12.88 0.52
C ARG A 94 12.71 -13.32 1.90
N HIS A 95 14.00 -13.57 2.09
CA HIS A 95 14.52 -13.81 3.42
C HIS A 95 14.34 -12.55 4.27
N ILE A 96 13.50 -12.63 5.29
CA ILE A 96 13.32 -11.57 6.29
C ILE A 96 14.07 -12.00 7.54
N SER A 97 14.90 -11.11 8.09
CA SER A 97 15.65 -11.44 9.29
C SER A 97 14.77 -11.43 10.54
N HIS A 98 15.09 -12.25 11.53
CA HIS A 98 14.41 -12.21 12.84
C HIS A 98 14.46 -10.82 13.47
N ALA A 99 15.59 -10.11 13.33
CA ALA A 99 15.78 -8.77 13.87
C ALA A 99 14.87 -7.73 13.21
N GLU A 100 14.54 -7.90 11.92
CA GLU A 100 13.65 -7.00 11.18
C GLU A 100 12.20 -7.14 11.67
N ILE A 101 11.70 -8.39 11.77
CA ILE A 101 10.36 -8.65 12.32
C ILE A 101 10.27 -8.18 13.78
N CYS A 102 11.29 -8.47 14.59
CA CYS A 102 11.37 -7.99 15.97
C CYS A 102 11.34 -6.46 16.03
N GLY A 103 12.08 -5.78 15.15
CA GLY A 103 12.09 -4.32 15.03
C GLY A 103 10.72 -3.74 14.68
N TRP A 104 9.94 -4.44 13.85
CA TRP A 104 8.59 -4.02 13.51
C TRP A 104 7.62 -4.11 14.70
N PHE A 105 7.71 -5.16 15.51
CA PHE A 105 6.97 -5.25 16.79
C PHE A 105 7.46 -4.20 17.80
N ALA A 106 8.78 -4.00 17.91
CA ALA A 106 9.40 -3.01 18.78
C ALA A 106 8.89 -1.59 18.48
N LYS A 107 8.67 -1.27 17.20
CA LYS A 107 8.20 0.06 16.75
C LYS A 107 6.91 0.53 17.41
N HIS A 108 6.01 -0.38 17.80
CA HIS A 108 4.75 0.00 18.44
C HIS A 108 4.51 -0.76 19.76
N ALA A 109 5.56 -1.35 20.35
CA ALA A 109 5.46 -2.17 21.55
C ALA A 109 4.90 -1.40 22.75
N THR A 110 5.39 -0.17 22.98
CA THR A 110 4.95 0.69 24.09
C THR A 110 3.51 1.15 23.91
N TRP A 111 3.10 1.49 22.68
CA TRP A 111 1.70 1.82 22.39
C TRP A 111 0.78 0.62 22.65
N LEU A 112 1.17 -0.58 22.20
CA LEU A 112 0.38 -1.78 22.41
C LEU A 112 0.24 -2.08 23.90
N LEU A 113 1.33 -1.94 24.67
CA LEU A 113 1.29 -2.06 26.12
C LEU A 113 0.29 -1.09 26.75
N ALA A 114 0.37 0.19 26.38
CA ALA A 114 -0.55 1.23 26.84
C ALA A 114 -2.00 0.84 26.57
N TYR A 115 -2.28 0.38 25.35
CA TYR A 115 -3.62 -0.06 24.93
C TYR A 115 -4.14 -1.25 25.76
N GLN A 116 -3.29 -2.25 26.02
CA GLN A 116 -3.68 -3.44 26.81
C GLN A 116 -3.99 -3.11 28.28
N ILE A 117 -3.23 -2.20 28.90
CA ILE A 117 -3.38 -1.89 30.34
C ILE A 117 -4.36 -0.74 30.62
N ALA A 118 -4.57 0.16 29.66
CA ALA A 118 -5.55 1.24 29.78
C ALA A 118 -6.98 0.68 29.75
N SER A 119 -7.25 -0.30 28.87
CA SER A 119 -8.55 -0.93 28.78
C SER A 119 -8.81 -1.86 29.96
N ASN A 120 -10.01 -1.75 30.54
CA ASN A 120 -10.47 -2.64 31.59
C ASN A 120 -11.05 -3.96 31.04
N SER A 121 -11.24 -4.06 29.72
CA SER A 121 -11.81 -5.25 29.09
C SER A 121 -10.82 -6.42 29.11
N PRO A 122 -11.23 -7.66 29.43
CA PRO A 122 -10.35 -8.82 29.31
C PRO A 122 -9.91 -9.05 27.85
N ASN A 123 -10.75 -8.69 26.87
CA ASN A 123 -10.50 -8.89 25.45
C ASN A 123 -9.43 -7.94 24.88
N SER A 124 -9.01 -6.92 25.63
CA SER A 124 -7.90 -6.07 25.20
C SER A 124 -6.54 -6.71 25.46
N ARG A 125 -6.46 -7.75 26.30
CA ARG A 125 -5.20 -8.41 26.65
C ARG A 125 -4.90 -9.51 25.65
N LEU A 126 -3.94 -9.24 24.78
CA LEU A 126 -3.52 -10.16 23.73
C LEU A 126 -2.28 -10.95 24.16
N LEU A 127 -1.38 -10.31 24.93
CA LEU A 127 -0.05 -10.82 25.28
C LEU A 127 0.20 -10.80 26.79
N ALA A 128 1.20 -11.59 27.22
CA ALA A 128 1.66 -11.63 28.61
C ALA A 128 2.27 -10.27 29.02
N ILE A 129 1.53 -9.49 29.83
CA ILE A 129 1.95 -8.14 30.21
C ILE A 129 3.38 -8.07 30.81
N PRO A 130 3.79 -8.95 31.75
CA PRO A 130 5.13 -8.85 32.33
C PRO A 130 6.24 -9.07 31.30
N GLN A 131 6.10 -10.08 30.42
CA GLN A 131 7.07 -10.35 29.37
C GLN A 131 7.09 -9.22 28.34
N TRP A 132 5.93 -8.64 28.04
CA TRP A 132 5.84 -7.51 27.12
C TRP A 132 6.47 -6.23 27.70
N VAL A 133 6.37 -6.00 29.02
CA VAL A 133 7.10 -4.91 29.71
C VAL A 133 8.61 -5.11 29.58
N SER A 134 9.11 -6.34 29.79
CA SER A 134 10.51 -6.68 29.57
C SER A 134 10.93 -6.45 28.12
N PHE A 135 10.07 -6.81 27.16
CA PHE A 135 10.31 -6.57 25.74
C PHE A 135 10.38 -5.08 25.40
N CYS A 136 9.47 -4.24 25.90
CA CYS A 136 9.54 -2.78 25.70
C CYS A 136 10.87 -2.20 26.19
N LYS A 137 11.37 -2.71 27.33
CA LYS A 137 12.67 -2.30 27.89
C LYS A 137 13.82 -2.69 26.97
N GLN A 138 13.84 -3.96 26.55
CA GLN A 138 14.86 -4.47 25.65
C GLN A 138 14.84 -3.72 24.31
N ALA A 139 13.65 -3.54 23.73
CA ALA A 139 13.45 -2.83 22.48
C ALA A 139 13.95 -1.38 22.52
N GLN A 140 13.75 -0.67 23.63
CA GLN A 140 14.29 0.68 23.77
C GLN A 140 15.82 0.67 23.85
N MET A 141 16.41 -0.25 24.63
CA MET A 141 17.86 -0.38 24.71
C MET A 141 18.48 -0.71 23.34
N ASP A 142 17.84 -1.60 22.59
CA ASP A 142 18.29 -1.98 21.24
C ASP A 142 18.14 -0.83 20.24
N SER A 143 17.05 -0.04 20.32
CA SER A 143 16.86 1.17 19.51
C SER A 143 17.94 2.23 19.77
N ILE A 144 18.31 2.46 21.04
CA ILE A 144 19.39 3.38 21.43
C ILE A 144 20.73 2.85 20.90
N ASN A 145 21.02 1.57 21.10
CA ASN A 145 22.25 0.93 20.65
C ASN A 145 22.38 0.97 19.11
N ALA A 146 21.29 0.77 18.38
CA ALA A 146 21.24 0.92 16.93
C ALA A 146 21.48 2.37 16.51
N GLY A 147 20.87 3.33 17.20
CA GLY A 147 21.06 4.77 16.98
C GLY A 147 22.51 5.21 17.14
N HIS A 148 23.21 4.71 18.16
CA HIS A 148 24.66 4.94 18.34
C HIS A 148 25.51 4.39 17.18
N LYS A 149 25.00 3.41 16.43
CA LYS A 149 25.65 2.84 15.23
C LYS A 149 25.15 3.48 13.93
N GLY A 150 24.32 4.53 14.00
CA GLY A 150 23.73 5.16 12.82
C GLY A 150 22.64 4.33 12.13
N VAL A 151 22.12 3.29 12.79
CA VAL A 151 21.08 2.40 12.25
C VAL A 151 19.74 2.73 12.90
N LYS A 152 18.68 2.80 12.09
CA LYS A 152 17.31 2.95 12.58
C LYS A 152 16.72 1.58 12.90
N TRP A 153 16.33 1.35 14.15
CA TRP A 153 15.69 0.11 14.58
C TRP A 153 14.55 0.40 15.57
N GLY A 154 13.35 -0.12 15.31
CA GLY A 154 12.17 0.13 16.14
C GLY A 154 11.60 1.55 16.03
N GLN A 155 11.09 2.09 17.14
CA GLN A 155 10.64 3.48 17.24
C GLN A 155 11.85 4.33 17.66
N GLN A 156 12.29 5.22 16.79
CA GLN A 156 13.22 6.28 17.14
C GLN A 156 12.46 7.60 17.08
N THR A 157 12.32 8.25 18.23
CA THR A 157 11.94 9.66 18.26
C THR A 157 13.21 10.48 18.08
N GLU A 158 13.20 11.51 17.24
CA GLU A 158 14.39 12.35 17.00
C GLU A 158 14.93 12.96 18.31
N ASP A 159 14.03 13.20 19.27
CA ASP A 159 14.33 13.64 20.64
C ASP A 159 15.07 12.60 21.50
N ASP A 160 14.93 11.30 21.22
CA ASP A 160 15.47 10.23 22.07
C ASP A 160 16.99 10.11 21.93
N ALA A 161 17.55 10.50 20.78
CA ALA A 161 18.99 10.50 20.55
C ALA A 161 19.71 11.53 21.44
N LEU A 162 19.05 12.66 21.73
CA LEU A 162 19.62 13.76 22.53
C LEU A 162 19.40 13.58 24.04
N LYS A 163 18.33 12.86 24.43
CA LYS A 163 17.96 12.62 25.84
C LYS A 163 18.54 11.31 26.41
N SER A 164 19.69 10.85 25.90
CA SER A 164 20.37 9.59 26.28
C SER A 164 20.92 9.56 27.73
N THR A 165 20.29 10.27 28.66
CA THR A 165 20.50 10.10 30.11
C THR A 165 19.78 8.83 30.58
N ARG A 166 20.37 7.66 30.23
CA ARG A 166 20.38 6.28 30.79
C ARG A 166 19.21 5.69 31.62
N ILE A 167 18.19 6.44 32.03
CA ILE A 167 17.13 5.94 32.90
C ILE A 167 15.94 5.55 32.02
N TYR A 168 15.75 4.24 31.89
CA TYR A 168 14.54 3.66 31.31
C TYR A 168 13.33 4.05 32.16
N ASP A 169 12.57 5.05 31.71
CA ASP A 169 11.33 5.51 32.34
C ASP A 169 10.12 5.16 31.46
N LEU A 170 9.59 3.95 31.67
CA LEU A 170 8.41 3.45 30.96
C LEU A 170 7.13 4.24 31.29
N PRO A 171 6.82 4.58 32.56
CA PRO A 171 5.70 5.45 32.88
C PRO A 171 5.69 6.77 32.10
N ASN A 172 6.85 7.44 31.97
CA ASN A 172 6.96 8.67 31.20
C ASN A 172 6.68 8.45 29.70
N GLN A 173 7.18 7.36 29.11
CA GLN A 173 6.86 7.03 27.72
C GLN A 173 5.40 6.72 27.49
N LEU A 174 4.74 6.08 28.45
CA LEU A 174 3.31 5.78 28.35
C LEU A 174 2.45 7.04 28.44
N ALA A 175 2.91 8.07 29.17
CA ALA A 175 2.25 9.37 29.27
C ALA A 175 2.12 10.08 27.90
N ASN A 176 2.97 9.76 26.92
CA ASN A 176 2.85 10.24 25.54
C ASN A 176 1.56 9.77 24.84
N PHE A 177 0.88 8.75 25.38
CA PHE A 177 -0.43 8.29 24.90
C PHE A 177 -1.60 8.88 25.70
N GLY A 178 -1.34 9.92 26.51
CA GLY A 178 -2.29 10.59 27.40
C GLY A 178 -2.16 10.14 28.86
N GLN A 179 -2.94 10.76 29.75
CA GLN A 179 -2.89 10.56 31.21
C GLN A 179 -1.54 10.96 31.85
N THR A 180 -1.46 10.90 33.17
CA THR A 180 -0.28 11.31 33.95
C THR A 180 0.71 10.16 34.16
N ILE A 181 1.96 10.49 34.49
CA ILE A 181 3.02 9.51 34.82
C ILE A 181 2.59 8.63 36.01
N ASP A 182 1.96 9.22 37.02
CA ASP A 182 1.46 8.51 38.20
C ASP A 182 0.37 7.50 37.84
N PHE A 183 -0.53 7.86 36.93
CA PHE A 183 -1.57 6.96 36.43
C PHE A 183 -0.95 5.72 35.78
N TRP A 184 0.05 5.89 34.91
CA TRP A 184 0.71 4.76 34.25
C TRP A 184 1.55 3.93 35.21
N SER A 185 2.23 4.57 36.16
CA SER A 185 2.97 3.89 37.23
C SER A 185 2.04 2.98 38.05
N GLN A 186 0.87 3.50 38.44
CA GLN A 186 -0.14 2.72 39.16
C GLN A 186 -0.72 1.58 38.30
N LYS A 187 -1.01 1.84 37.01
CA LYS A 187 -1.51 0.81 36.08
C LYS A 187 -0.51 -0.32 35.86
N LEU A 188 0.78 0.00 35.70
CA LEU A 188 1.85 -1.00 35.58
C LEU A 188 1.99 -1.83 36.86
N LYS A 189 1.96 -1.19 38.04
CA LYS A 189 1.99 -1.88 39.34
C LYS A 189 0.79 -2.82 39.52
N ASN A 190 -0.40 -2.38 39.13
CA ASN A 190 -1.60 -3.22 39.21
C ASN A 190 -1.53 -4.41 38.22
N ALA A 191 -0.92 -4.22 37.05
CA ALA A 191 -0.75 -5.27 36.07
C ALA A 191 0.28 -6.32 36.51
N SER A 192 1.39 -5.91 37.14
CA SER A 192 2.38 -6.86 37.67
C SER A 192 1.80 -7.70 38.82
N GLN A 193 1.13 -7.06 39.78
CA GLN A 193 0.52 -7.74 40.94
C GLN A 193 -0.57 -8.75 40.56
N ARG A 194 -1.34 -8.50 39.49
CA ARG A 194 -2.34 -9.46 39.01
C ARG A 194 -1.72 -10.79 38.57
N THR A 195 -0.51 -10.74 38.02
CA THR A 195 0.19 -11.94 37.53
C THR A 195 0.65 -12.80 38.69
N GLU A 196 1.09 -12.20 39.79
CA GLU A 196 1.56 -12.94 40.98
C GLU A 196 0.41 -13.74 41.62
N LYS A 197 -0.79 -13.15 41.72
CA LYS A 197 -1.96 -13.83 42.29
C LYS A 197 -2.37 -15.09 41.53
N LEU A 198 -2.27 -15.07 40.19
CA LEU A 198 -2.59 -16.24 39.36
C LEU A 198 -1.61 -17.39 39.57
N LYS A 199 -0.32 -17.08 39.76
CA LYS A 199 0.71 -18.09 40.04
C LYS A 199 0.51 -18.78 41.40
N THR A 200 0.09 -18.03 42.42
CA THR A 200 -0.16 -18.61 43.76
C THR A 200 -1.35 -19.57 43.77
N MET A 201 -2.35 -19.33 42.93
CA MET A 201 -3.58 -20.15 42.91
C MET A 201 -3.41 -21.46 42.14
N HIS A 202 -2.46 -21.53 41.20
CA HIS A 202 -2.31 -22.68 40.30
C HIS A 202 -1.27 -23.73 40.74
N TYR A 203 -0.63 -23.54 41.90
CA TYR A 203 0.29 -24.51 42.51
C TYR A 203 -0.48 -25.63 43.26
N SER A 204 -1.43 -26.29 42.60
CA SER A 204 -1.89 -27.63 42.99
C SER A 204 -1.25 -28.63 42.03
N LYS A 205 -0.36 -29.45 42.60
CA LYS A 205 0.61 -30.33 41.95
C LYS A 205 -0.02 -31.17 40.83
N ARG A 206 0.40 -30.94 39.58
CA ARG A 206 0.31 -31.93 38.50
C ARG A 206 1.72 -32.37 38.11
N PRO A 207 2.01 -33.67 37.94
CA PRO A 207 3.35 -34.16 37.66
C PRO A 207 3.86 -33.61 36.32
N LEU A 208 5.10 -33.14 36.32
CA LEU A 208 5.83 -32.70 35.12
C LEU A 208 5.98 -33.88 34.15
N GLN A 209 5.27 -33.81 33.02
CA GLN A 209 5.60 -34.64 31.86
C GLN A 209 6.86 -34.07 31.19
N SER A 210 7.81 -34.97 30.92
CA SER A 210 9.09 -34.69 30.29
C SER A 210 8.91 -34.05 28.92
N ARG A 211 9.60 -32.94 28.71
CA ARG A 211 9.66 -32.17 27.47
C ARG A 211 10.30 -33.02 26.35
N PRO A 212 9.68 -33.16 25.17
CA PRO A 212 10.32 -33.82 24.04
C PRO A 212 11.56 -33.05 23.60
N LEU A 213 12.63 -33.79 23.33
CA LEU A 213 13.89 -33.26 22.79
C LEU A 213 13.60 -32.59 21.44
N VAL A 214 14.07 -31.35 21.29
CA VAL A 214 13.97 -30.54 20.08
C VAL A 214 14.66 -31.29 18.94
N ALA A 215 13.90 -31.61 17.89
CA ALA A 215 14.43 -32.20 16.67
C ALA A 215 15.44 -31.24 16.04
N VAL A 216 16.64 -31.74 15.75
CA VAL A 216 17.70 -31.03 15.04
C VAL A 216 17.19 -30.69 13.64
N VAL A 217 17.00 -29.39 13.37
CA VAL A 217 16.59 -28.91 12.05
C VAL A 217 17.72 -29.19 11.05
N PRO A 218 17.48 -29.92 9.94
CA PRO A 218 18.49 -30.19 8.93
C PRO A 218 19.06 -28.88 8.37
N HIS A 219 20.38 -28.82 8.26
CA HIS A 219 21.10 -27.70 7.66
C HIS A 219 20.79 -27.66 6.16
N CYS A 220 19.76 -26.92 5.77
CA CYS A 220 19.42 -26.69 4.37
C CYS A 220 20.48 -25.73 3.79
N GLN A 221 21.38 -26.26 2.96
CA GLN A 221 22.26 -25.45 2.13
C GLN A 221 21.39 -24.76 1.07
N GLN A 222 20.80 -23.62 1.43
CA GLN A 222 20.11 -22.77 0.47
C GLN A 222 21.15 -22.18 -0.48
N THR A 223 21.30 -22.80 -1.65
CA THR A 223 21.94 -22.16 -2.80
C THR A 223 21.08 -20.95 -3.15
N PHE A 224 21.59 -19.76 -2.87
CA PHE A 224 20.92 -18.50 -3.16
C PHE A 224 20.78 -18.36 -4.68
N GLN A 225 19.61 -18.73 -5.21
CA GLN A 225 19.28 -18.56 -6.62
C GLN A 225 18.66 -17.17 -6.78
N TYR A 226 19.34 -16.29 -7.51
CA TYR A 226 18.81 -14.98 -7.86
C TYR A 226 17.55 -15.13 -8.73
N ASP A 227 16.57 -14.24 -8.55
CA ASP A 227 15.37 -14.19 -9.39
C ASP A 227 15.78 -14.12 -10.87
N SER A 228 15.23 -15.01 -11.69
CA SER A 228 15.49 -15.07 -13.13
C SER A 228 15.14 -13.76 -13.86
N GLU A 229 14.37 -12.89 -13.21
CA GLU A 229 14.04 -11.53 -13.63
C GLU A 229 15.25 -10.58 -13.70
N PHE A 230 16.35 -10.89 -13.00
CA PHE A 230 17.63 -10.13 -13.10
C PHE A 230 18.67 -10.80 -14.00
N SER A 231 18.35 -11.97 -14.58
CA SER A 231 19.32 -12.78 -15.32
C SER A 231 19.37 -12.47 -16.82
N ASN A 232 18.35 -11.82 -17.35
CA ASN A 232 18.34 -11.42 -18.76
C ASN A 232 18.77 -9.97 -18.85
N ALA A 233 19.97 -9.74 -19.39
CA ALA A 233 20.38 -8.42 -19.84
C ALA A 233 19.38 -7.96 -20.91
N THR A 234 18.48 -7.04 -20.55
CA THR A 234 17.62 -6.30 -21.49
C THR A 234 18.47 -5.31 -22.29
N THR A 235 19.30 -5.86 -23.16
CA THR A 235 19.90 -5.16 -24.30
C THR A 235 19.80 -6.10 -25.49
N SER A 236 18.57 -6.37 -25.91
CA SER A 236 18.32 -6.83 -27.28
C SER A 236 18.61 -5.65 -28.21
N GLU A 237 19.56 -5.85 -29.12
CA GLU A 237 19.93 -4.89 -30.15
C GLU A 237 18.67 -4.39 -30.87
N SER A 238 18.46 -3.07 -30.82
CA SER A 238 17.38 -2.36 -31.49
C SER A 238 17.51 -2.54 -33.00
N SER A 239 16.76 -3.49 -33.55
CA SER A 239 16.50 -3.60 -34.98
C SER A 239 15.36 -2.66 -35.33
N GLU A 240 15.70 -1.50 -35.89
CA GLU A 240 14.73 -0.54 -36.45
C GLU A 240 13.99 -1.21 -37.62
N SER A 241 12.79 -1.69 -37.35
CA SER A 241 11.88 -2.25 -38.34
C SER A 241 10.73 -1.28 -38.58
N ASP A 242 10.57 -0.80 -39.81
CA ASP A 242 9.47 0.08 -40.28
C ASP A 242 8.04 -0.51 -40.09
N SER A 243 7.93 -1.69 -39.49
CA SER A 243 6.68 -2.35 -39.09
C SER A 243 5.94 -1.61 -37.96
N GLU A 244 6.65 -0.81 -37.15
CA GLU A 244 6.08 -0.20 -35.94
C GLU A 244 5.12 0.97 -36.23
N LEU A 245 5.30 1.69 -37.34
CA LEU A 245 4.43 2.82 -37.72
C LEU A 245 2.98 2.37 -38.02
N LEU A 246 2.80 1.17 -38.58
CA LEU A 246 1.47 0.59 -38.82
C LEU A 246 0.82 0.07 -37.53
N SER A 247 1.62 -0.41 -36.57
CA SER A 247 1.11 -0.82 -35.25
C SER A 247 0.64 0.38 -34.43
N TYR A 248 1.42 1.46 -34.41
CA TYR A 248 1.10 2.67 -33.63
C TYR A 248 -0.18 3.37 -34.13
N SER A 249 -0.37 3.43 -35.45
CA SER A 249 -1.60 4.00 -36.05
C SER A 249 -2.86 3.20 -35.72
N SER A 250 -2.77 1.88 -35.56
CA SER A 250 -3.91 1.04 -35.19
C SER A 250 -4.36 1.26 -33.73
N GLN A 251 -3.41 1.44 -32.81
CA GLN A 251 -3.69 1.73 -31.39
C GLN A 251 -4.28 3.13 -31.20
N ILE A 252 -3.79 4.11 -31.98
CA ILE A 252 -4.38 5.45 -32.03
C ILE A 252 -5.85 5.38 -32.46
N LEU A 253 -6.19 4.60 -33.50
CA LEU A 253 -7.58 4.50 -33.96
C LEU A 253 -8.48 3.84 -32.91
N GLN A 254 -8.01 2.80 -32.23
CA GLN A 254 -8.80 2.11 -31.20
C GLN A 254 -9.09 3.01 -29.99
N THR A 255 -8.14 3.83 -29.58
CA THR A 255 -8.32 4.78 -28.47
C THR A 255 -9.29 5.92 -28.80
N LEU A 256 -9.50 6.27 -30.08
CA LEU A 256 -10.48 7.27 -30.49
C LEU A 256 -11.93 6.78 -30.44
N HIS A 257 -12.15 5.46 -30.53
CA HIS A 257 -13.49 4.89 -30.48
C HIS A 257 -14.01 4.73 -29.05
N THR A 258 -13.16 4.91 -28.03
CA THR A 258 -13.55 4.79 -26.63
C THR A 258 -13.64 6.18 -26.01
N PRO A 259 -14.79 6.59 -25.45
CA PRO A 259 -14.88 7.87 -24.77
C PRO A 259 -13.92 7.91 -23.57
N PRO A 260 -13.22 9.03 -23.32
CA PRO A 260 -12.30 9.11 -22.21
C PRO A 260 -13.07 8.99 -20.89
N ALA A 261 -12.62 8.07 -20.05
CA ALA A 261 -13.22 7.81 -18.74
C ALA A 261 -12.14 7.87 -17.66
N ILE A 262 -12.48 8.44 -16.50
CA ILE A 262 -11.65 8.41 -15.29
C ILE A 262 -12.23 7.36 -14.35
N GLN A 263 -11.37 6.56 -13.74
CA GLN A 263 -11.79 5.56 -12.76
C GLN A 263 -12.47 6.21 -11.56
N THR A 264 -13.51 5.58 -11.03
CA THR A 264 -14.23 6.09 -9.85
C THR A 264 -13.28 6.27 -8.67
N GLY A 265 -13.30 7.45 -8.06
CA GLY A 265 -12.42 7.81 -6.94
C GLY A 265 -11.11 8.50 -7.35
N TYR A 266 -10.88 8.69 -8.65
CA TYR A 266 -9.74 9.43 -9.19
C TYR A 266 -10.19 10.71 -9.90
N PHE A 267 -9.26 11.65 -10.06
CA PHE A 267 -9.47 12.91 -10.80
C PHE A 267 -8.45 13.10 -11.93
N ILE A 268 -7.63 12.08 -12.18
CA ILE A 268 -6.53 12.12 -13.14
C ILE A 268 -6.82 11.11 -14.25
N TRP A 269 -6.88 11.60 -15.48
CA TRP A 269 -6.88 10.75 -16.68
C TRP A 269 -5.46 10.54 -17.18
N HIS A 270 -5.12 9.32 -17.59
CA HIS A 270 -3.81 8.98 -18.13
C HIS A 270 -3.94 8.58 -19.60
N CYS A 271 -3.05 9.10 -20.44
CA CYS A 271 -2.97 8.68 -21.84
C CYS A 271 -2.46 7.23 -21.93
N GLN A 272 -3.05 6.43 -22.80
CA GLN A 272 -2.63 5.04 -23.01
C GLN A 272 -1.42 4.91 -23.95
N LEU A 273 -1.05 6.00 -24.63
CA LEU A 273 -0.02 6.01 -25.69
C LEU A 273 1.27 6.74 -25.26
N CYS A 274 1.23 7.52 -24.17
CA CYS A 274 2.39 8.20 -23.62
C CYS A 274 2.20 8.49 -22.11
N ALA A 275 3.24 9.02 -21.46
CA ALA A 275 3.21 9.35 -20.03
C ALA A 275 2.41 10.62 -19.66
N HIS A 276 1.62 11.17 -20.59
CA HIS A 276 0.83 12.38 -20.32
C HIS A 276 -0.39 12.06 -19.42
N ALA A 277 -0.70 12.99 -18.53
CA ALA A 277 -1.85 12.90 -17.64
C ALA A 277 -2.56 14.25 -17.52
N ILE A 278 -3.89 14.21 -17.39
CA ILE A 278 -4.75 15.37 -17.20
C ILE A 278 -5.34 15.28 -15.81
N ASP A 279 -4.90 16.15 -14.90
CA ASP A 279 -5.46 16.30 -13.56
C ASP A 279 -6.58 17.36 -13.57
N LEU A 280 -7.82 16.92 -13.38
CA LEU A 280 -8.99 17.81 -13.35
C LEU A 280 -8.99 18.77 -12.14
N LEU A 281 -8.16 18.52 -11.12
CA LEU A 281 -8.01 19.43 -9.97
C LEU A 281 -6.97 20.54 -10.22
N SER A 282 -6.10 20.36 -11.22
CA SER A 282 -5.02 21.26 -11.58
C SER A 282 -4.81 21.30 -13.10
N ILE A 283 -5.79 21.86 -13.81
CA ILE A 283 -5.81 21.91 -15.27
C ILE A 283 -4.73 22.89 -15.79
N PRO A 284 -3.79 22.43 -16.65
CA PRO A 284 -2.81 23.29 -17.31
C PRO A 284 -3.46 24.43 -18.11
N VAL A 285 -2.77 25.58 -18.20
CA VAL A 285 -3.28 26.79 -18.86
C VAL A 285 -3.67 26.52 -20.32
N ASP A 286 -2.86 25.76 -21.06
CA ASP A 286 -3.10 25.41 -22.46
C ASP A 286 -4.45 24.71 -22.67
N TYR A 287 -4.91 23.92 -21.69
CA TYR A 287 -6.22 23.28 -21.73
C TYR A 287 -7.36 24.23 -21.34
N LEU A 288 -7.10 25.26 -20.54
CA LEU A 288 -8.12 26.26 -20.23
C LEU A 288 -8.49 27.10 -21.46
N GLU A 289 -7.55 27.30 -22.40
CA GLU A 289 -7.78 28.09 -23.62
C GLU A 289 -8.76 27.42 -24.60
N ILE A 290 -8.88 26.09 -24.56
CA ILE A 290 -9.76 25.31 -25.45
C ILE A 290 -11.15 25.05 -24.85
N LEU A 291 -11.35 25.31 -23.55
CA LEU A 291 -12.59 25.03 -22.85
C LEU A 291 -13.57 26.21 -22.90
N PRO A 292 -14.89 25.97 -23.04
CA PRO A 292 -15.90 27.01 -22.87
C PRO A 292 -15.84 27.65 -21.47
N HIS A 293 -16.04 28.97 -21.38
CA HIS A 293 -15.99 29.70 -20.09
C HIS A 293 -16.93 29.15 -19.01
N GLN A 294 -18.09 28.63 -19.41
CA GLN A 294 -19.05 28.03 -18.48
C GLN A 294 -18.50 26.75 -17.83
N ILE A 295 -17.83 25.91 -18.61
CA ILE A 295 -17.18 24.68 -18.13
C ILE A 295 -16.01 25.02 -17.22
N ILE A 296 -15.19 26.01 -17.59
CA ILE A 296 -14.08 26.48 -16.73
C ILE A 296 -14.61 26.95 -15.37
N HIS A 297 -15.71 27.70 -15.34
CA HIS A 297 -16.32 28.15 -14.09
C HIS A 297 -16.75 26.96 -13.22
N ILE A 298 -17.45 25.97 -13.80
CA ILE A 298 -17.87 24.75 -13.10
C ILE A 298 -16.66 24.01 -12.53
N LEU A 299 -15.62 23.77 -13.34
CA LEU A 299 -14.42 23.05 -12.90
C LEU A 299 -13.72 23.77 -11.74
N ASN A 300 -13.68 25.11 -11.77
CA ASN A 300 -13.09 25.94 -10.71
C ASN A 300 -13.87 25.92 -9.38
N THR A 301 -15.18 25.61 -9.40
CA THR A 301 -15.96 25.48 -8.15
C THR A 301 -15.55 24.27 -7.31
N LYS A 302 -14.93 23.25 -7.93
CA LYS A 302 -14.53 21.98 -7.31
C LYS A 302 -15.66 21.21 -6.61
N SER A 303 -16.92 21.51 -6.95
CA SER A 303 -18.12 20.88 -6.39
C SER A 303 -18.85 20.00 -7.41
N TRP A 304 -18.11 19.34 -8.28
CA TRP A 304 -18.63 18.53 -9.39
C TRP A 304 -18.30 17.04 -9.17
N ASN A 305 -19.03 16.17 -9.86
CA ASN A 305 -18.75 14.74 -10.00
C ASN A 305 -18.10 14.49 -11.36
N VAL A 306 -17.16 13.53 -11.42
CA VAL A 306 -16.54 13.11 -12.69
C VAL A 306 -17.57 12.67 -13.73
N ASN A 307 -18.72 12.18 -13.26
CA ASN A 307 -19.81 11.74 -14.13
C ASN A 307 -20.73 12.87 -14.61
N ASP A 308 -20.55 14.10 -14.13
CA ASP A 308 -21.35 15.24 -14.58
C ASP A 308 -21.03 15.55 -16.05
N ASP A 309 -22.06 15.83 -16.84
CA ASP A 309 -21.94 16.12 -18.28
C ASP A 309 -20.92 17.23 -18.61
N PRO A 310 -20.88 18.39 -17.93
CA PRO A 310 -19.86 19.41 -18.21
C PRO A 310 -18.43 18.94 -17.92
N VAL A 311 -18.23 18.01 -16.98
CA VAL A 311 -16.91 17.46 -16.66
C VAL A 311 -16.47 16.45 -17.70
N LYS A 312 -17.39 15.59 -18.17
CA LYS A 312 -17.14 14.66 -19.28
C LYS A 312 -16.81 15.42 -20.56
N GLU A 313 -17.56 16.47 -20.86
CA GLU A 313 -17.31 17.33 -22.02
C GLU A 313 -15.93 18.00 -21.93
N ALA A 314 -15.58 18.53 -20.76
CA ALA A 314 -14.25 19.09 -20.54
C ALA A 314 -13.14 18.07 -20.80
N LEU A 315 -13.27 16.88 -20.20
CA LEU A 315 -12.30 15.82 -20.35
C LEU A 315 -12.16 15.40 -21.81
N TYR A 316 -13.28 15.26 -22.53
CA TYR A 316 -13.29 14.94 -23.95
C TYR A 316 -12.51 15.97 -24.78
N LEU A 317 -12.73 17.26 -24.55
CA LEU A 317 -12.04 18.33 -25.27
C LEU A 317 -10.53 18.33 -24.99
N MET A 318 -10.13 18.16 -23.72
CA MET A 318 -8.72 18.11 -23.33
C MET A 318 -8.00 16.88 -23.90
N VAL A 319 -8.60 15.69 -23.80
CA VAL A 319 -8.06 14.45 -24.38
C VAL A 319 -7.95 14.56 -25.90
N SER A 320 -8.97 15.09 -26.56
CA SER A 320 -8.97 15.31 -28.01
C SER A 320 -7.85 16.27 -28.44
N HIS A 321 -7.64 17.35 -27.68
CA HIS A 321 -6.55 18.28 -27.92
C HIS A 321 -5.18 17.62 -27.77
N HIS A 322 -4.97 16.86 -26.70
CA HIS A 322 -3.74 16.09 -26.46
C HIS A 322 -3.45 15.11 -27.61
N HIS A 323 -4.45 14.31 -28.02
CA HIS A 323 -4.31 13.37 -29.13
C HIS A 323 -3.93 14.10 -30.43
N LYS A 324 -4.53 15.26 -30.67
CA LYS A 324 -4.24 16.07 -31.86
C LYS A 324 -2.81 16.61 -31.88
N THR A 325 -2.33 17.17 -30.77
CA THR A 325 -1.03 17.83 -30.72
C THR A 325 0.13 16.85 -30.55
N ALA A 326 -0.03 15.81 -29.73
CA ALA A 326 1.04 14.88 -29.41
C ALA A 326 1.06 13.65 -30.33
N HIS A 327 -0.09 13.03 -30.61
CA HIS A 327 -0.13 11.73 -31.29
C HIS A 327 -0.37 11.86 -32.79
N PHE A 328 -1.37 12.62 -33.23
CA PHE A 328 -1.69 12.77 -34.65
C PHE A 328 -0.60 13.51 -35.41
N HIS A 329 -0.09 14.61 -34.84
CA HIS A 329 0.99 15.36 -35.45
C HIS A 329 2.26 14.51 -35.59
N ALA A 330 2.64 13.74 -34.55
CA ALA A 330 3.78 12.84 -34.59
C ALA A 330 3.62 11.70 -35.61
N ALA A 331 2.38 11.19 -35.78
CA ALA A 331 2.07 10.17 -36.76
C ALA A 331 1.87 10.72 -38.20
N GLY A 332 2.03 12.03 -38.42
CA GLY A 332 1.78 12.66 -39.72
C GLY A 332 0.31 12.55 -40.17
N LEU A 333 -0.63 12.46 -39.22
CA LEU A 333 -2.06 12.41 -39.46
C LEU A 333 -2.67 13.80 -39.35
N HIS A 334 -3.35 14.25 -40.40
CA HIS A 334 -4.01 15.55 -40.45
C HIS A 334 -5.50 15.40 -40.69
N PHE A 335 -6.32 16.15 -39.95
CA PHE A 335 -7.75 16.20 -40.17
C PHE A 335 -8.07 17.31 -41.17
N SER A 336 -8.69 16.97 -42.29
CA SER A 336 -9.21 17.93 -43.27
C SER A 336 -10.74 17.91 -43.26
N LYS A 337 -11.37 19.08 -43.23
CA LYS A 337 -12.82 19.21 -43.36
C LYS A 337 -13.15 19.52 -44.81
N LYS A 338 -13.96 18.69 -45.47
CA LYS A 338 -14.44 18.92 -46.84
C LYS A 338 -15.97 18.85 -46.84
N GLY A 339 -16.60 20.02 -46.80
CA GLY A 339 -18.05 20.16 -46.62
C GLY A 339 -18.47 19.89 -45.16
N SER A 340 -19.46 19.04 -44.95
CA SER A 340 -19.89 18.57 -43.63
C SER A 340 -19.02 17.43 -43.07
N ASN A 341 -18.22 16.76 -43.91
CA ASN A 341 -17.47 15.57 -43.52
C ASN A 341 -16.03 15.90 -43.09
N PHE A 342 -15.54 15.19 -42.07
CA PHE A 342 -14.15 15.18 -41.65
C PHE A 342 -13.41 13.98 -42.25
N TYR A 343 -12.21 14.23 -42.77
CA TYR A 343 -11.33 13.22 -43.36
C TYR A 343 -10.01 13.20 -42.60
N LEU A 344 -9.51 11.99 -42.33
CA LEU A 344 -8.15 11.79 -41.83
C LEU A 344 -7.22 11.55 -43.00
N GLU A 345 -6.33 12.50 -43.27
CA GLU A 345 -5.31 12.42 -44.32
C GLU A 345 -3.97 12.06 -43.65
N GLY A 346 -3.47 10.85 -43.90
CA GLY A 346 -2.13 10.46 -43.49
C GLY A 346 -1.07 10.96 -44.47
N ALA A 347 0.11 11.30 -43.96
CA ALA A 347 1.30 11.63 -44.74
C ALA A 347 1.78 10.41 -45.54
N SER A 348 1.10 10.08 -46.63
CA SER A 348 1.60 9.10 -47.60
C SER A 348 2.63 9.79 -48.48
N SER A 349 3.88 9.33 -48.40
CA SER A 349 5.03 9.76 -49.20
C SER A 349 4.90 9.46 -50.71
N ASN A 350 3.71 9.12 -51.21
CA ASN A 350 3.50 8.81 -52.62
C ASN A 350 2.19 9.43 -53.16
N PRO A 351 2.25 10.49 -53.99
CA PRO A 351 1.08 11.26 -54.44
C PRO A 351 0.16 10.51 -55.44
N ARG A 352 0.25 9.17 -55.56
CA ARG A 352 -0.43 8.45 -56.65
C ARG A 352 -1.70 7.68 -56.29
N LYS A 353 -2.03 7.40 -55.02
CA LYS A 353 -3.34 6.78 -54.67
C LYS A 353 -3.79 7.13 -53.24
N HIS A 354 -4.55 8.21 -53.06
CA HIS A 354 -5.23 8.49 -51.78
C HIS A 354 -6.35 7.46 -51.54
N LYS A 355 -6.16 6.59 -50.54
CA LYS A 355 -7.22 5.71 -50.02
C LYS A 355 -8.09 6.56 -49.10
N LYS A 356 -9.26 7.01 -49.57
CA LYS A 356 -10.22 7.78 -48.78
C LYS A 356 -10.95 6.84 -47.82
N VAL A 357 -10.75 7.02 -46.51
CA VAL A 357 -11.58 6.37 -45.49
C VAL A 357 -12.63 7.39 -45.05
N LYS A 358 -13.91 7.08 -45.30
CA LYS A 358 -15.05 7.88 -44.87
C LYS A 358 -15.39 7.45 -43.44
N ILE A 359 -15.34 8.39 -42.49
CA ILE A 359 -15.83 8.17 -41.12
C ILE A 359 -17.30 8.60 -41.13
N GLU A 360 -18.21 7.70 -40.75
CA GLU A 360 -19.63 8.02 -40.61
C GLU A 360 -19.90 8.53 -39.19
N GLU A 361 -20.56 9.67 -39.08
CA GLU A 361 -21.02 10.23 -37.80
C GLU A 361 -22.18 9.37 -37.28
N GLY A 362 -22.02 8.80 -36.08
CA GLY A 362 -23.10 8.10 -35.37
C GLY A 362 -24.09 9.10 -34.78
N GLU A 363 -25.39 8.87 -35.00
CA GLU A 363 -26.47 9.69 -34.45
C GLU A 363 -26.49 9.65 -32.90
N PRO A 364 -26.81 10.77 -32.23
CA PRO A 364 -26.99 10.79 -30.79
C PRO A 364 -28.26 10.03 -30.39
N ILE A 365 -28.10 8.97 -29.58
CA ILE A 365 -29.21 8.28 -28.92
C ILE A 365 -29.71 9.18 -27.78
N LEU A 366 -30.87 9.80 -27.99
CA LEU A 366 -31.67 10.40 -26.92
C LEU A 366 -32.40 9.29 -26.16
N ASN A 367 -32.13 9.16 -24.86
CA ASN A 367 -33.05 8.69 -23.83
C ASN A 367 -32.69 9.30 -22.48
#